data_AF-A0AAW4BM40-F1
#
_entry.id   AF-A0AAW4BM40-F1
#
_cell.length_a   1.000
_cell.length_b   1.000
_cell.length_c   1.000
_cell.angle_alpha   90.00
_cell.angle_beta   90.00
_cell.angle_gamma   90.00
#
_symmetry.space_group_name_H-M   'P 1'
#
loop_
_entity.id
_entity.type
_entity.pdbx_description
1 polymer ?
#
loop_
_entity_poly.entity_id
_entity_poly.type
_entity_poly.pdbx_seq_one_letter_code
_entity_poly.pdbx_strand_id
1 'polypeptide(L)'
;MKRESIVQLLILLLSIILILFANYYPTNPSGDNVEKISINTVLLSIGCSILAVVIINFVEYHITLPEVNFMKVINSWKLVSIFKTRQEMNKVTNKLLLKSEELDIAALGASGFINYQGDVLKERLKKGLKIRFLIPHRESNFISQREKDEMAQEGSIKKAISDLVEW
;
A
#
# COMPACT_ATOMS: atom_id res chain seq x y z
N MET A 1 2.71 23.36 -11.23
CA MET A 1 3.65 22.34 -11.74
C MET A 1 4.82 22.23 -10.77
N LYS A 2 5.09 21.04 -10.21
CA LYS A 2 6.24 20.85 -9.31
C LYS A 2 7.53 21.16 -10.08
N ARG A 3 8.55 21.71 -9.39
CA ARG A 3 9.85 22.11 -9.97
C ARG A 3 10.48 21.00 -10.83
N GLU A 4 10.28 19.74 -10.44
CA GLU A 4 10.77 18.54 -11.14
C GLU A 4 10.12 18.34 -12.52
N SER A 5 8.82 18.64 -12.66
CA SER A 5 8.10 18.54 -13.94
C SER A 5 8.57 19.60 -14.95
N ILE A 6 9.05 20.76 -14.47
CA ILE A 6 9.61 21.81 -15.32
C ILE A 6 10.98 21.36 -15.87
N VAL A 7 11.82 20.76 -15.02
CA VAL A 7 13.14 20.26 -15.43
C VAL A 7 13.01 19.13 -16.46
N GLN A 8 12.10 18.17 -16.24
CA GLN A 8 11.84 17.10 -17.20
C GLN A 8 11.30 17.62 -18.55
N LEU A 9 10.43 18.63 -18.53
CA LEU A 9 9.95 19.28 -19.75
C LEU A 9 11.08 19.98 -20.52
N LEU A 10 11.99 20.66 -19.83
CA LEU A 10 13.15 21.29 -20.46
C LEU A 10 14.11 20.25 -21.08
N ILE A 11 14.36 19.14 -20.39
CA ILE A 11 15.18 18.04 -20.90
C ILE A 11 14.52 17.39 -22.13
N LEU A 12 13.20 17.21 -22.11
CA LEU A 12 12.45 16.72 -23.26
C LEU A 12 12.58 17.65 -24.47
N LEU A 13 12.38 18.96 -24.27
CA LEU A 13 12.53 19.96 -25.32
C LEU A 13 13.95 19.97 -25.90
N LEU A 14 14.98 19.86 -25.05
CA LEU A 14 16.37 19.74 -25.49
C LEU A 14 16.59 18.49 -26.36
N SER A 15 16.02 17.34 -25.98
CA SER A 15 16.14 16.10 -26.78
C SER A 15 15.49 16.24 -28.17
N ILE A 16 14.31 16.87 -28.24
CA ILE A 16 13.60 17.12 -29.50
C ILE A 16 14.41 18.08 -30.37
N ILE A 17 14.96 19.14 -29.78
CA ILE A 17 15.81 20.12 -30.47
C ILE A 17 17.04 19.42 -31.07
N LEU A 18 17.74 18.57 -30.30
CA LEU A 18 18.92 17.82 -30.78
C LEU A 18 18.58 16.88 -31.95
N ILE A 19 17.44 16.19 -31.89
CA ILE A 19 16.98 15.30 -32.98
C ILE A 19 16.63 16.12 -34.24
N LEU A 20 15.95 17.26 -34.08
CA LEU A 20 15.62 18.14 -35.20
C LEU A 20 16.88 18.76 -35.84
N PHE A 21 17.85 19.19 -35.02
CA PHE A 21 19.14 19.69 -35.51
C PHE A 21 19.94 18.60 -36.21
N ALA A 22 19.94 17.36 -35.72
CA ALA A 22 20.59 16.23 -36.39
C ALA A 22 20.03 16.02 -37.80
N ASN A 23 18.71 16.14 -37.97
CA ASN A 23 18.03 15.97 -39.26
C ASN A 23 18.24 17.16 -40.24
N TYR A 24 18.64 18.33 -39.74
CA TYR A 24 18.92 19.50 -40.58
C TYR A 24 20.32 19.47 -41.20
N TYR A 25 21.30 18.80 -40.58
CA TYR A 25 22.64 18.67 -41.14
C TYR A 25 22.69 17.53 -42.18
N PRO A 26 23.04 17.82 -43.46
CA PRO A 26 23.14 16.80 -44.48
C PRO A 26 24.30 15.83 -44.14
N THR A 27 24.04 14.53 -44.28
CA THR A 27 25.08 13.51 -44.29
C THR A 27 25.92 13.69 -45.56
N ASN A 28 26.95 14.53 -45.50
CA ASN A 28 27.94 14.59 -46.58
C ASN A 28 28.68 13.25 -46.62
N PRO A 29 28.57 12.46 -47.71
CA PRO A 29 29.46 11.33 -47.91
C PRO A 29 30.81 11.89 -48.32
N SER A 30 31.64 12.24 -47.34
CA SER A 30 33.03 12.61 -47.61
C SER A 30 33.77 11.33 -47.98
N GLY A 31 34.13 11.23 -49.26
CA GLY A 31 35.00 10.19 -49.76
C GLY A 31 36.34 10.15 -49.01
N ASP A 32 36.84 8.92 -48.91
CA ASP A 32 38.18 8.48 -48.52
C ASP A 32 38.88 9.13 -47.31
N ASN A 33 39.05 8.25 -46.32
CA ASN A 33 40.04 8.25 -45.25
C ASN A 33 39.74 9.12 -44.01
N VAL A 34 39.76 8.40 -42.88
CA VAL A 34 39.70 8.82 -41.47
C VAL A 34 38.29 8.95 -40.89
N GLU A 35 38.04 8.12 -39.88
CA GLU A 35 36.89 7.99 -38.98
C GLU A 35 36.32 9.33 -38.47
N LYS A 36 35.66 10.10 -39.33
CA LYS A 36 34.82 11.21 -38.89
C LYS A 36 33.45 10.66 -38.60
N ILE A 37 33.20 10.33 -37.33
CA ILE A 37 31.85 10.04 -36.85
C ILE A 37 30.95 11.18 -37.32
N SER A 38 29.95 10.85 -38.14
CA SER A 38 29.00 11.83 -38.65
C SER A 38 28.36 12.54 -37.45
N ILE A 39 28.49 13.87 -37.42
CA ILE A 39 27.96 14.68 -36.32
C ILE A 39 26.44 14.49 -36.15
N ASN A 40 25.74 14.17 -37.24
CA ASN A 40 24.35 13.76 -37.23
C ASN A 40 24.15 12.48 -36.39
N THR A 41 24.95 11.44 -36.60
CA THR A 41 24.89 10.18 -35.82
C THR A 41 25.14 10.41 -34.33
N VAL A 42 26.08 11.29 -33.98
CA VAL A 42 26.35 11.64 -32.57
C VAL A 42 25.16 12.38 -31.96
N LEU A 43 24.64 13.40 -32.63
CA LEU A 43 23.51 14.21 -32.15
C LEU A 43 22.24 13.38 -32.02
N LEU A 44 21.98 12.48 -32.98
CA LEU A 44 20.85 11.56 -32.94
C LEU A 44 20.98 10.56 -31.78
N SER A 45 22.16 10.00 -31.56
CA SER A 45 22.42 9.06 -30.46
C SER A 45 22.21 9.72 -29.09
N ILE A 46 22.72 10.93 -28.91
CA ILE A 46 22.56 11.72 -27.67
C ILE A 46 21.08 12.10 -27.48
N GLY A 47 20.42 12.62 -28.52
CA GLY A 47 19.02 13.03 -28.47
C GLY A 47 18.09 11.87 -28.12
N CYS A 48 18.26 10.71 -28.76
CA CYS A 48 17.49 9.50 -28.47
C CYS A 48 17.75 8.96 -27.05
N SER A 49 18.98 9.01 -26.55
CA SER A 49 19.32 8.55 -25.19
C SER A 49 18.65 9.42 -24.12
N ILE A 50 18.68 10.75 -24.31
CA ILE A 50 18.00 11.70 -23.41
C ILE A 50 16.49 11.48 -23.45
N LEU A 51 15.91 11.33 -24.65
CA LEU A 51 14.48 11.08 -24.82
C LEU A 51 14.04 9.79 -24.11
N ALA A 52 14.81 8.70 -24.25
CA ALA A 52 14.56 7.44 -23.56
C ALA A 52 14.56 7.60 -22.04
N VAL A 53 15.52 8.33 -21.47
CA VAL A 53 15.60 8.59 -20.03
C VAL A 53 14.39 9.40 -19.53
N VAL A 54 13.93 10.39 -20.30
CA VAL A 54 12.72 11.15 -19.93
C VAL A 54 11.48 10.26 -19.93
N ILE A 55 11.32 9.40 -20.93
CA ILE A 55 10.20 8.46 -21.02
C ILE A 55 10.22 7.48 -19.84
N ILE A 56 11.39 6.90 -19.52
CA ILE A 56 11.54 5.98 -18.40
C ILE A 56 11.17 6.68 -17.08
N ASN A 57 11.72 7.87 -16.82
CA ASN A 57 11.40 8.64 -15.62
C ASN A 57 9.92 8.99 -15.51
N PHE A 58 9.27 9.28 -16.64
CA PHE A 58 7.83 9.55 -16.68
C PHE A 58 7.02 8.31 -16.30
N VAL A 59 7.35 7.15 -16.88
CA VAL A 59 6.72 5.86 -16.56
C VAL A 59 6.93 5.52 -15.09
N GLU A 60 8.16 5.64 -14.60
CA GLU A 60 8.50 5.34 -13.21
C GLU A 60 7.75 6.25 -12.23
N TYR A 61 7.64 7.55 -12.53
CA TYR A 61 6.91 8.50 -11.69
C TYR A 61 5.39 8.27 -11.69
N HIS A 62 4.78 8.01 -12.85
CA HIS A 62 3.33 7.91 -12.96
C HIS A 62 2.77 6.52 -12.67
N ILE A 63 3.56 5.47 -12.85
CA ILE A 63 3.10 4.08 -12.74
C ILE A 63 3.75 3.41 -11.54
N THR A 64 5.09 3.36 -11.49
CA THR A 64 5.82 2.56 -10.50
C THR A 64 5.80 3.17 -9.10
N LEU A 65 6.08 4.47 -8.96
CA LEU A 65 6.14 5.16 -7.67
C LEU A 65 4.82 5.09 -6.87
N PRO A 66 3.64 5.34 -7.47
CA PRO A 66 2.37 5.19 -6.78
C PRO A 66 2.12 3.76 -6.31
N GLU A 67 2.41 2.76 -7.15
CA GLU A 67 2.22 1.35 -6.82
C GLU A 67 3.17 0.91 -5.69
N VAL A 68 4.44 1.29 -5.76
CA VAL A 68 5.43 1.01 -4.70
C VAL A 68 5.03 1.70 -3.39
N ASN A 69 4.58 2.95 -3.44
CA ASN A 69 4.11 3.66 -2.25
C ASN A 69 2.86 3.00 -1.65
N PHE A 70 1.91 2.59 -2.49
CA PHE A 70 0.72 1.86 -2.05
C PHE A 70 1.08 0.52 -1.41
N MET A 71 1.95 -0.27 -2.05
CA MET A 71 2.44 -1.53 -1.50
C MET A 71 3.22 -1.33 -0.21
N LYS A 72 4.00 -0.25 -0.09
CA LYS A 72 4.69 0.11 1.15
C LYS A 72 3.70 0.38 2.29
N VAL A 73 2.59 1.09 2.02
CA VAL A 73 1.52 1.32 3.01
C VAL A 73 0.87 0.00 3.42
N ILE A 74 0.43 -0.83 2.46
CA ILE A 74 -0.18 -2.15 2.73
C ILE A 74 0.75 -3.01 3.60
N ASN A 75 2.02 -3.09 3.22
CA ASN A 75 3.01 -3.88 3.93
C ASN A 75 3.30 -3.31 5.34
N SER A 76 3.33 -1.99 5.49
CA SER A 76 3.50 -1.36 6.80
C SER A 76 2.35 -1.67 7.76
N TRP A 77 1.14 -1.84 7.22
CA TRP A 77 -0.05 -2.23 7.99
C TRP A 77 -0.15 -3.74 8.20
N LYS A 78 0.77 -4.52 7.59
CA LYS A 78 0.75 -5.99 7.57
C LYS A 78 -0.62 -6.54 7.14
N LEU A 79 -1.27 -5.87 6.19
CA LEU A 79 -2.61 -6.23 5.74
C LEU A 79 -2.56 -7.59 5.03
N VAL A 80 -3.15 -8.61 5.63
CA VAL A 80 -3.13 -9.98 5.09
C VAL A 80 -4.20 -10.18 4.02
N SER A 81 -5.40 -9.63 4.22
CA SER A 81 -6.54 -9.79 3.30
C SER A 81 -7.64 -8.78 3.61
N ILE A 82 -8.43 -8.43 2.59
CA ILE A 82 -9.70 -7.70 2.73
C ILE A 82 -10.82 -8.67 2.35
N PHE A 83 -11.74 -8.91 3.28
CA PHE A 83 -12.84 -9.85 3.07
C PHE A 83 -14.13 -9.10 2.74
N LYS A 84 -14.91 -9.64 1.79
CA LYS A 84 -16.20 -9.05 1.42
C LYS A 84 -17.25 -9.29 2.49
N THR A 85 -17.17 -10.45 3.15
CA THR A 85 -18.12 -10.84 4.20
C THR A 85 -17.41 -11.32 5.48
N ARG A 86 -18.09 -11.19 6.62
CA ARG A 86 -17.59 -11.70 7.91
C ARG A 86 -17.45 -13.23 7.88
N GLN A 87 -18.30 -13.92 7.13
CA GLN A 87 -18.26 -15.37 6.99
C GLN A 87 -16.99 -15.85 6.27
N GLU A 88 -16.56 -15.14 5.23
CA GLU A 88 -15.29 -15.43 4.53
C GLU A 88 -14.09 -15.20 5.46
N MET A 89 -14.08 -14.08 6.19
CA MET A 89 -13.06 -13.80 7.19
C MET A 89 -12.97 -14.93 8.24
N ASN A 90 -14.11 -15.36 8.78
CA ASN A 90 -14.18 -16.41 9.80
C ASN A 90 -13.55 -17.72 9.34
N LYS A 91 -13.67 -18.10 8.06
CA LYS A 91 -13.03 -19.32 7.52
C LYS A 91 -11.50 -19.27 7.65
N VAL A 92 -10.90 -18.09 7.48
CA VAL A 92 -9.46 -17.89 7.56
C VAL A 92 -9.03 -17.72 9.01
N THR A 93 -9.69 -16.84 9.77
CA THR A 93 -9.32 -16.55 11.16
C THR A 93 -9.48 -17.76 12.07
N ASN A 94 -10.51 -18.60 11.88
CA ASN A 94 -10.66 -19.83 12.65
C ASN A 94 -9.51 -20.81 12.43
N LYS A 95 -8.98 -20.92 11.19
CA LYS A 95 -7.80 -21.76 10.91
C LYS A 95 -6.54 -21.20 11.56
N LEU A 96 -6.38 -19.88 11.59
CA LEU A 96 -5.24 -19.22 12.20
C LEU A 96 -5.28 -19.36 13.73
N LEU A 97 -6.45 -19.26 14.34
CA LEU A 97 -6.66 -19.43 15.78
C LEU A 97 -6.16 -20.80 16.30
N LEU A 98 -6.33 -21.86 15.50
CA LEU A 98 -5.86 -23.21 15.86
C LEU A 98 -4.33 -23.33 15.87
N LYS A 99 -3.61 -22.39 15.24
CA LYS A 99 -2.15 -22.41 15.12
C LYS A 99 -1.47 -21.30 15.93
N SER A 100 -2.20 -20.27 16.35
CA SER A 100 -1.65 -19.13 17.06
C SER A 100 -1.19 -19.49 18.47
N GLU A 101 0.00 -19.05 18.83
CA GLU A 101 0.52 -19.13 20.21
C GLU A 101 0.10 -17.91 21.04
N GLU A 102 -0.08 -16.77 20.37
CA GLU A 102 -0.48 -15.50 20.96
C GLU A 102 -1.62 -14.88 20.15
N LEU A 103 -2.59 -14.27 20.84
CA LEU A 103 -3.77 -13.66 20.25
C LEU A 103 -4.03 -12.30 20.90
N ASP A 104 -3.87 -11.23 20.12
CA ASP A 104 -4.17 -9.86 20.53
C ASP A 104 -5.43 -9.38 19.84
N ILE A 105 -6.42 -8.95 20.62
CA ILE A 105 -7.74 -8.55 20.13
C ILE A 105 -8.03 -7.12 20.56
N ALA A 106 -8.22 -6.22 19.61
CA ALA A 106 -8.76 -4.88 19.87
C ALA A 106 -10.24 -4.85 19.47
N ALA A 107 -11.14 -4.68 20.44
CA ALA A 107 -12.58 -4.78 20.17
C ALA A 107 -13.44 -3.99 21.18
N LEU A 108 -14.68 -3.67 20.76
CA LEU A 108 -15.73 -3.07 21.58
C LEU A 108 -16.61 -4.17 22.20
N GLY A 109 -15.97 -5.10 22.90
CA GLY A 109 -16.57 -6.40 23.27
C GLY A 109 -16.34 -7.48 22.21
N ALA A 110 -16.57 -8.74 22.59
CA ALA A 110 -16.28 -9.88 21.73
C ALA A 110 -17.31 -11.02 21.89
N SER A 111 -18.55 -10.68 22.25
CA SER A 111 -19.62 -11.66 22.56
C SER A 111 -19.83 -12.69 21.46
N GLY A 112 -19.91 -12.27 20.19
CA GLY A 112 -20.05 -13.20 19.07
C GLY A 112 -18.86 -14.16 18.89
N PHE A 113 -17.65 -13.67 19.14
CA PHE A 113 -16.44 -14.50 19.07
C PHE A 113 -16.37 -15.49 20.23
N ILE A 114 -16.64 -15.03 21.46
CA ILE A 114 -16.69 -15.88 22.65
C ILE A 114 -17.81 -16.93 22.53
N ASN A 115 -19.00 -16.55 22.05
CA ASN A 115 -20.11 -17.50 21.93
C ASN A 115 -19.80 -18.61 20.91
N TYR A 116 -19.08 -18.31 19.84
CA TYR A 116 -18.81 -19.27 18.77
C TYR A 116 -17.48 -20.04 18.95
N GLN A 117 -16.48 -19.44 19.58
CA GLN A 117 -15.14 -20.00 19.75
C GLN A 117 -14.75 -20.22 21.21
N GLY A 118 -15.63 -19.93 22.18
CA GLY A 118 -15.31 -19.94 23.61
C GLY A 118 -14.75 -21.26 24.11
N ASP A 119 -15.34 -22.39 23.69
CA ASP A 119 -14.84 -23.71 24.09
C ASP A 119 -13.46 -24.01 23.49
N VAL A 120 -13.25 -23.63 22.23
CA VAL A 120 -11.95 -23.75 21.55
C VAL A 120 -10.91 -22.88 22.25
N LEU A 121 -11.25 -21.63 22.59
CA LEU A 121 -10.36 -20.72 23.31
C LEU A 121 -9.99 -21.28 24.68
N LYS A 122 -10.96 -21.81 25.44
CA LYS A 122 -10.71 -22.45 26.74
C LYS A 122 -9.76 -23.64 26.61
N GLU A 123 -9.94 -24.48 25.59
CA GLU A 123 -9.03 -25.60 25.34
C GLU A 123 -7.62 -25.13 24.97
N ARG A 124 -7.53 -24.10 24.12
CA ARG A 124 -6.26 -23.51 23.68
C ARG A 124 -5.52 -22.80 24.81
N LEU A 125 -6.23 -22.09 25.68
CA LEU A 125 -5.69 -21.47 26.89
C LEU A 125 -5.04 -22.52 27.81
N LYS A 126 -5.69 -23.68 28.01
CA LYS A 126 -5.12 -24.81 28.75
C LYS A 126 -3.84 -25.36 28.10
N LYS A 127 -3.69 -25.23 26.78
CA LYS A 127 -2.53 -25.64 25.99
C LYS A 127 -1.46 -24.55 25.85
N GLY A 128 -1.61 -23.41 26.53
CA GLY A 128 -0.58 -22.35 26.56
C GLY A 128 -0.78 -21.19 25.60
N LEU A 129 -1.95 -21.08 24.93
CA LEU A 129 -2.31 -19.87 24.19
C LEU A 129 -2.29 -18.66 25.13
N LYS A 130 -1.67 -17.56 24.73
CA LYS A 130 -1.77 -16.27 25.44
C LYS A 130 -2.77 -15.38 24.72
N ILE A 131 -3.73 -14.83 25.45
CA ILE A 131 -4.73 -13.92 24.89
C ILE A 131 -4.63 -12.58 25.60
N ARG A 132 -4.66 -11.49 24.84
CA ARG A 132 -4.78 -10.13 25.37
C ARG A 132 -5.90 -9.39 24.66
N PHE A 133 -6.75 -8.73 25.43
CA PHE A 133 -7.78 -7.86 24.90
C PHE A 133 -7.42 -6.40 25.18
N LEU A 134 -7.48 -5.58 24.14
CA LEU A 134 -7.41 -4.12 24.21
C LEU A 134 -8.83 -3.57 24.02
N ILE A 135 -9.44 -3.14 25.11
CA ILE A 135 -10.83 -2.68 25.15
C ILE A 135 -10.85 -1.28 25.77
N PRO A 136 -11.68 -0.35 25.26
CA PRO A 136 -11.84 0.95 25.90
C PRO A 136 -12.47 0.79 27.30
N HIS A 137 -12.19 1.74 28.19
CA HIS A 137 -12.83 1.75 29.50
C HIS A 137 -14.35 1.89 29.36
N ARG A 138 -15.12 1.03 30.05
CA ARG A 138 -16.58 0.92 29.92
C ARG A 138 -17.36 2.21 30.22
N GLU A 139 -16.82 3.07 31.08
CA GLU A 139 -17.40 4.37 31.43
C GLU A 139 -16.81 5.55 30.63
N SER A 140 -16.02 5.27 29.58
CA SER A 140 -15.45 6.33 28.76
C SER A 140 -16.53 7.02 27.93
N ASN A 141 -16.47 8.35 27.85
CA ASN A 141 -17.29 9.15 26.93
C ASN A 141 -17.20 8.67 25.48
N PHE A 142 -16.08 8.02 25.12
CA PHE A 142 -15.89 7.40 23.81
C PHE A 142 -16.96 6.34 23.51
N ILE A 143 -17.36 5.52 24.49
CA ILE A 143 -18.36 4.46 24.30
C ILE A 143 -19.73 5.08 23.96
N SER A 144 -20.17 6.07 24.74
CA SER A 144 -21.44 6.75 24.50
C SER A 144 -21.48 7.47 23.15
N GLN A 145 -20.37 8.06 22.72
CA GLN A 145 -20.27 8.65 21.37
C GLN A 145 -20.36 7.56 20.30
N ARG A 146 -19.65 6.44 20.49
CA ARG A 146 -19.62 5.36 19.51
C ARG A 146 -20.98 4.69 19.32
N GLU A 147 -21.74 4.53 20.40
CA GLU A 147 -23.12 4.03 20.34
C GLU A 147 -24.01 4.93 19.47
N LYS A 148 -23.85 6.26 19.57
CA LYS A 148 -24.54 7.22 18.70
C LYS A 148 -24.09 7.12 17.25
N ASP A 149 -22.78 7.03 17.01
CA ASP A 149 -22.20 6.95 15.66
C ASP A 149 -22.64 5.67 14.93
N GLU A 150 -22.77 4.55 15.65
CA GLU A 150 -23.17 3.25 15.09
C GLU A 150 -24.69 3.02 15.11
N MET A 151 -25.49 4.00 15.55
CA MET A 151 -26.94 3.86 15.78
C MET A 151 -27.27 2.62 16.64
N ALA A 152 -26.38 2.28 17.57
CA ALA A 152 -26.54 1.15 18.48
C ALA A 152 -27.49 1.51 19.62
N GLN A 153 -28.08 0.50 20.25
CA GLN A 153 -28.88 0.71 21.46
C GLN A 153 -27.98 1.26 22.58
N GLU A 154 -28.45 2.28 23.28
CA GLU A 154 -27.72 2.88 24.39
C GLU A 154 -27.39 1.84 25.46
N GLY A 155 -26.12 1.81 25.89
CA GLY A 155 -25.58 0.85 26.85
C GLY A 155 -25.29 -0.55 26.30
N SER A 156 -25.56 -0.83 25.02
CA SER A 156 -25.29 -2.14 24.42
C SER A 156 -23.79 -2.43 24.30
N ILE A 157 -22.97 -1.44 23.95
CA ILE A 157 -21.52 -1.61 23.86
C ILE A 157 -20.93 -1.72 25.26
N LYS A 158 -21.42 -0.91 26.21
CA LYS A 158 -21.02 -1.00 27.63
C LYS A 158 -21.30 -2.40 28.21
N LYS A 159 -22.45 -2.98 27.87
CA LYS A 159 -22.80 -4.35 28.26
C LYS A 159 -21.85 -5.37 27.61
N ALA A 160 -21.62 -5.27 26.30
CA ALA A 160 -20.73 -6.20 25.59
C ALA A 160 -19.28 -6.19 26.13
N ILE A 161 -18.80 -5.03 26.60
CA ILE A 161 -17.51 -4.91 27.29
C ILE A 161 -17.57 -5.58 28.66
N SER A 162 -18.64 -5.39 29.42
CA SER A 162 -18.79 -5.99 30.75
C SER A 162 -18.86 -7.52 30.67
N ASP A 163 -19.62 -8.05 29.71
CA ASP A 163 -19.72 -9.49 29.45
C ASP A 163 -18.36 -10.10 29.06
N LEU A 164 -17.52 -9.34 28.33
CA LEU A 164 -16.17 -9.77 27.96
C LEU A 164 -15.20 -9.72 29.15
N VAL A 165 -15.35 -8.79 30.08
CA VAL A 165 -14.52 -8.71 31.29
C VAL A 165 -14.86 -9.83 32.29
N GLU A 166 -16.12 -10.26 32.32
CA GLU A 166 -16.56 -11.38 33.17
C GLU A 166 -16.08 -12.75 32.66
N TRP A 167 -15.94 -12.90 31.35
CA TRP A 167 -15.43 -14.12 30.69
C TRP A 167 -13.93 -14.33 30.91
#